data_AF-A0A288QVJ7-F1
#
_entry.id   AF-A0A288QVJ7-F1
#
_cell.length_a   1.000
_cell.length_b   1.000
_cell.length_c   1.000
_cell.angle_alpha   90.00
_cell.angle_beta   90.00
_cell.angle_gamma   90.00
#
_symmetry.space_group_name_H-M   'P 1'
#
loop_
_entity.id
_entity.type
_entity.pdbx_description
1 polymer ?
#
loop_
_entity_poly.entity_id
_entity_poly.type
_entity_poly.pdbx_seq_one_letter_code
_entity_poly.pdbx_strand_id
1 'polypeptide(L)'
;MDVKFIMDSFPFMKSSLGIIQHGSTTMGVSNRDSDVDLVVVYKPSDITNLEKLVVSIVEGAKFHIQNISIDEFEKLVQAFTEDMLTAKRDMNFLSGRVLSGKVIKDTQKVLLNKIEHAKNDIDFDLLYQKFYYQLLNDLKDLSIDEPYSRKIVIESIGDDLAILLLLKKNITTLNGK
;
A
#
# COMPACT_ATOMS: atom_id res chain seq x y z
N MET A 1 -5.22 -11.94 -12.71
CA MET A 1 -4.15 -12.04 -13.72
C MET A 1 -3.37 -13.33 -13.46
N ASP A 2 -2.98 -14.04 -14.51
CA ASP A 2 -2.26 -15.31 -14.41
C ASP A 2 -0.78 -15.05 -14.07
N VAL A 3 -0.26 -15.71 -13.03
CA VAL A 3 1.15 -15.62 -12.63
C VAL A 3 2.06 -16.09 -13.75
N LYS A 4 1.64 -17.10 -14.51
CA LYS A 4 2.41 -17.62 -15.64
C LYS A 4 2.62 -16.54 -16.70
N PHE A 5 1.56 -15.81 -17.06
CA PHE A 5 1.63 -14.69 -17.98
C PHE A 5 2.65 -13.64 -17.52
N ILE A 6 2.57 -13.20 -16.25
CA ILE A 6 3.52 -12.21 -15.69
C ILE A 6 4.96 -12.73 -15.79
N MET A 7 5.20 -14.00 -15.48
CA MET A 7 6.56 -14.58 -15.54
C MET A 7 7.08 -14.69 -16.97
N ASP A 8 6.22 -14.95 -17.95
CA ASP A 8 6.62 -15.04 -19.35
C ASP A 8 6.84 -13.65 -19.97
N SER A 9 6.05 -12.64 -19.59
CA SER A 9 6.24 -11.24 -20.00
C SER A 9 7.44 -10.57 -19.34
N PHE A 10 7.80 -10.98 -18.12
CA PHE A 10 8.91 -10.41 -17.35
C PHE A 10 9.86 -11.50 -16.83
N PRO A 11 10.72 -12.06 -17.71
CA PRO A 11 11.58 -13.19 -17.35
C PRO A 11 12.52 -12.94 -16.16
N PHE A 12 12.92 -11.68 -15.94
CA PHE A 12 13.78 -11.30 -14.82
C PHE A 12 13.13 -11.58 -13.45
N MET A 13 11.79 -11.64 -13.37
CA MET A 13 11.09 -11.96 -12.12
C MET A 13 11.15 -13.45 -11.75
N LYS A 14 11.63 -14.33 -12.65
CA LYS A 14 11.69 -15.78 -12.36
C LYS A 14 12.62 -16.08 -11.18
N SER A 15 13.70 -15.33 -11.00
CA SER A 15 14.64 -15.45 -9.87
C SER A 15 14.16 -14.79 -8.57
N SER A 16 13.04 -14.05 -8.58
CA SER A 16 12.56 -13.35 -7.38
C SER A 16 12.18 -14.31 -6.26
N LEU A 17 12.35 -13.86 -5.01
CA LEU A 17 11.84 -14.55 -3.82
C LEU A 17 10.32 -14.56 -3.84
N GLY A 18 9.69 -13.47 -4.23
CA GLY A 18 8.25 -13.41 -4.30
C GLY A 18 7.74 -12.15 -4.97
N ILE A 19 6.43 -12.12 -5.19
CA ILE A 19 5.73 -11.06 -5.90
C ILE A 19 4.42 -10.78 -5.18
N ILE A 20 4.17 -9.49 -4.97
CA ILE A 20 2.99 -8.97 -4.33
C ILE A 20 2.28 -8.10 -5.35
N GLN A 21 1.08 -8.49 -5.74
CA GLN A 21 0.18 -7.64 -6.50
C GLN A 21 -0.57 -6.73 -5.53
N HIS A 22 -0.72 -5.45 -5.86
CA HIS A 22 -1.50 -4.52 -5.03
C HIS A 22 -2.34 -3.56 -5.88
N GLY A 23 -2.95 -2.56 -5.25
CA GLY A 23 -3.75 -1.54 -5.93
C GLY A 23 -5.19 -1.97 -6.21
N SER A 24 -5.83 -1.33 -7.19
CA SER A 24 -7.26 -1.53 -7.48
C SER A 24 -7.61 -2.97 -7.86
N THR A 25 -6.65 -3.68 -8.48
CA THR A 25 -6.81 -5.08 -8.91
C THR A 25 -6.99 -6.06 -7.77
N THR A 26 -6.42 -5.78 -6.59
CA THR A 26 -6.61 -6.64 -5.40
C THR A 26 -7.84 -6.27 -4.60
N MET A 27 -8.39 -5.08 -4.81
CA MET A 27 -9.57 -4.57 -4.09
C MET A 27 -10.90 -4.81 -4.83
N GLY A 28 -10.88 -5.40 -6.02
CA GLY A 28 -12.09 -5.68 -6.80
C GLY A 28 -12.74 -4.43 -7.41
N VAL A 29 -12.03 -3.31 -7.45
CA VAL A 29 -12.49 -2.03 -8.03
C VAL A 29 -11.76 -1.68 -9.32
N SER A 30 -10.92 -2.59 -9.84
CA SER A 30 -10.24 -2.40 -11.11
C SER A 30 -11.23 -2.40 -12.28
N ASN A 31 -11.01 -1.49 -13.22
CA ASN A 31 -11.65 -1.45 -14.52
C ASN A 31 -10.64 -1.78 -15.63
N ARG A 32 -11.09 -1.74 -16.89
CA ARG A 32 -10.25 -2.04 -18.07
C ARG A 32 -9.06 -1.10 -18.25
N ASP A 33 -9.12 0.08 -17.65
CA ASP A 33 -8.11 1.14 -17.76
C ASP A 33 -7.19 1.15 -16.52
N SER A 34 -7.34 0.18 -15.61
CA SER A 34 -6.55 0.09 -14.38
C SER A 34 -5.16 -0.48 -14.66
N ASP A 35 -4.18 0.13 -14.01
CA ASP A 35 -2.81 -0.36 -13.98
C ASP A 35 -2.70 -1.68 -13.17
N VAL A 36 -1.67 -2.46 -13.48
CA VAL A 36 -1.26 -3.65 -12.72
C VAL A 36 -0.04 -3.29 -11.89
N ASP A 37 -0.24 -3.12 -10.59
CA ASP A 37 0.84 -2.79 -9.67
C ASP A 37 1.44 -4.05 -9.02
N LEU A 38 2.77 -4.18 -9.11
CA LEU A 38 3.54 -5.29 -8.59
C LEU A 38 4.72 -4.79 -7.76
N VAL A 39 4.93 -5.40 -6.60
CA VAL A 39 6.18 -5.33 -5.84
C VAL A 39 6.88 -6.68 -5.96
N VAL A 40 8.11 -6.67 -6.47
CA VAL A 40 8.90 -7.88 -6.67
C VAL A 40 10.09 -7.87 -5.73
N VAL A 41 10.18 -8.92 -4.90
CA VAL A 41 11.17 -9.01 -3.83
C VAL A 41 12.27 -9.99 -4.22
N TYR A 42 13.52 -9.56 -4.11
CA TYR A 42 14.70 -10.35 -4.47
C TYR A 42 15.63 -10.56 -3.27
N LYS A 43 16.54 -11.54 -3.37
CA LYS A 43 17.71 -11.57 -2.49
C LYS A 43 18.61 -10.38 -2.82
N PRO A 44 19.39 -9.86 -1.86
CA PRO A 44 20.29 -8.73 -2.11
C PRO A 44 21.31 -9.00 -3.23
N SER A 45 21.73 -10.25 -3.42
CA SER A 45 22.62 -10.66 -4.51
C SER A 45 22.01 -10.53 -5.90
N ASP A 46 20.68 -10.58 -6.00
CA ASP A 46 19.97 -10.78 -7.27
C ASP A 46 19.38 -9.47 -7.83
N ILE A 47 19.49 -8.35 -7.09
CA ILE A 47 18.88 -7.06 -7.44
C ILE A 47 19.88 -6.03 -8.00
N THR A 48 21.18 -6.25 -7.89
CA THR A 48 22.24 -5.25 -8.15
C THR A 48 22.20 -4.58 -9.53
N ASN A 49 21.59 -5.21 -10.53
CA ASN A 49 21.45 -4.68 -11.90
C ASN A 49 20.00 -4.49 -12.34
N LEU A 50 19.03 -4.52 -11.43
CA LEU A 50 17.62 -4.31 -11.76
C LEU A 50 17.24 -2.84 -11.55
N GLU A 51 16.46 -2.32 -12.50
CA GLU A 51 15.82 -1.01 -12.33
C GLU A 51 14.84 -1.06 -11.14
N LYS A 52 14.90 -0.05 -10.28
CA LYS A 52 14.04 0.02 -9.09
C LYS A 52 12.55 0.10 -9.44
N LEU A 53 12.22 0.79 -10.52
CA LEU A 53 10.86 0.94 -11.03
C LEU A 53 10.85 0.68 -12.53
N VAL A 54 10.05 -0.28 -12.96
CA VAL A 54 9.80 -0.61 -14.37
C VAL A 54 8.34 -0.28 -14.67
N VAL A 55 8.11 0.53 -15.72
CA VAL A 55 6.78 0.78 -16.26
C VAL A 55 6.73 0.23 -17.67
N SER A 56 5.79 -0.68 -17.94
CA SER A 56 5.69 -1.36 -19.24
C SER A 56 4.24 -1.55 -19.64
N ILE A 57 3.96 -1.63 -20.95
CA ILE A 57 2.65 -1.97 -21.48
C ILE A 57 2.76 -3.32 -22.17
N VAL A 58 1.98 -4.29 -21.70
CA VAL A 58 1.95 -5.65 -22.25
C VAL A 58 0.50 -6.03 -22.50
N GLU A 59 0.18 -6.38 -23.74
CA GLU A 59 -1.17 -6.75 -24.19
C GLU A 59 -2.26 -5.73 -23.80
N GLY A 60 -1.92 -4.44 -23.86
CA GLY A 60 -2.83 -3.34 -23.53
C GLY A 60 -3.00 -3.07 -22.04
N ALA A 61 -2.38 -3.85 -21.15
CA ALA A 61 -2.32 -3.57 -19.72
C ALA A 61 -1.01 -2.85 -19.36
N LYS A 62 -1.11 -1.80 -18.54
CA LYS A 62 0.05 -1.05 -18.04
C LYS A 62 0.49 -1.61 -16.69
N PHE A 63 1.74 -2.02 -16.62
CA PHE A 63 2.40 -2.61 -15.44
C PHE A 63 3.27 -1.57 -14.75
N HIS A 64 3.11 -1.47 -13.43
CA HIS A 64 3.98 -0.71 -12.53
C HIS A 64 4.69 -1.71 -11.61
N ILE A 65 5.98 -1.95 -11.87
CA ILE A 65 6.76 -2.98 -11.20
C ILE A 65 7.82 -2.31 -10.35
N GLN A 66 7.76 -2.51 -9.05
CA GLN A 66 8.76 -2.04 -8.11
C GLN A 66 9.63 -3.21 -7.64
N ASN A 67 10.90 -3.19 -8.03
CA ASN A 67 11.89 -4.20 -7.61
C ASN A 67 12.56 -3.74 -6.32
N ILE A 68 12.52 -4.58 -5.28
CA ILE A 68 13.10 -4.28 -3.97
C ILE A 68 13.86 -5.50 -3.42
N SER A 69 14.84 -5.24 -2.55
CA SER A 69 15.50 -6.32 -1.81
C SER A 69 14.60 -6.81 -0.67
N ILE A 70 14.89 -8.00 -0.15
CA ILE A 70 14.22 -8.52 1.05
C ILE A 70 14.42 -7.58 2.27
N ASP A 71 15.59 -6.95 2.39
CA ASP A 71 15.87 -6.01 3.49
C ASP A 71 15.04 -4.73 3.36
N GLU A 72 14.85 -4.21 2.14
CA GLU A 72 13.97 -3.07 1.89
C GLU A 72 12.51 -3.44 2.15
N PHE A 73 12.08 -4.65 1.74
CA PHE A 73 10.75 -5.15 2.01
C PHE A 73 10.45 -5.25 3.51
N GLU A 74 11.40 -5.73 4.32
CA GLU A 74 11.26 -5.82 5.77
C GLU A 74 11.09 -4.45 6.41
N LYS A 75 11.92 -3.48 6.03
CA LYS A 75 11.77 -2.09 6.48
C LYS A 75 10.41 -1.53 6.10
N LEU A 76 9.95 -1.82 4.88
CA LEU A 76 8.69 -1.32 4.36
C LEU A 76 7.48 -1.86 5.16
N VAL A 77 7.43 -3.16 5.45
CA VAL A 77 6.29 -3.73 6.20
C VAL A 77 6.28 -3.27 7.67
N GLN A 78 7.44 -2.97 8.24
CA GLN A 78 7.58 -2.41 9.59
C GLN A 78 7.28 -0.90 9.66
N ALA A 79 7.46 -0.18 8.56
CA ALA A 79 7.28 1.27 8.51
C ALA A 79 5.81 1.72 8.57
N PHE A 80 4.83 0.82 8.35
CA PHE A 80 3.42 1.19 8.20
C PHE A 80 2.89 2.05 9.36
N THR A 81 3.14 1.67 10.62
CA THR A 81 2.65 2.42 11.77
C THR A 81 3.24 3.84 11.80
N GLU A 82 4.55 3.97 11.54
CA GLU A 82 5.23 5.28 11.52
C GLU A 82 4.77 6.14 10.34
N ASP A 83 4.63 5.55 9.15
CA ASP A 83 4.06 6.22 7.98
C ASP A 83 2.68 6.79 8.31
N MET A 84 1.84 5.98 8.96
CA MET A 84 0.49 6.38 9.35
C MET A 84 0.47 7.44 10.46
N LEU A 85 1.39 7.41 11.41
CA LEU A 85 1.51 8.43 12.47
C LEU A 85 1.96 9.78 11.93
N THR A 86 2.85 9.79 10.94
CA THR A 86 3.40 11.02 10.34
C THR A 86 2.53 11.56 9.20
N ALA A 87 1.63 10.75 8.66
CA ALA A 87 0.73 11.15 7.59
C ALA A 87 -0.20 12.28 8.01
N LYS A 88 -0.26 13.33 7.17
CA LYS A 88 -1.20 14.45 7.33
C LYS A 88 -2.45 14.32 6.47
N ARG A 89 -2.35 13.77 5.25
CA ARG A 89 -3.47 13.71 4.27
C ARG A 89 -3.36 12.56 3.28
N ASP A 90 -2.17 12.31 2.71
CA ASP A 90 -1.99 11.20 1.78
C ASP A 90 -1.63 9.92 2.55
N MET A 91 -2.51 8.92 2.46
CA MET A 91 -2.36 7.62 3.12
C MET A 91 -1.90 6.52 2.15
N ASN A 92 -1.52 6.91 0.93
CA ASN A 92 -1.20 6.00 -0.14
C ASN A 92 0.24 5.47 -0.08
N PHE A 93 0.61 4.92 1.09
CA PHE A 93 1.94 4.40 1.34
C PHE A 93 2.13 3.02 0.73
N LEU A 94 3.33 2.79 0.21
CA LEU A 94 3.71 1.48 -0.30
C LEU A 94 3.69 0.40 0.81
N SER A 95 3.98 0.77 2.07
CA SER A 95 3.85 -0.10 3.24
C SER A 95 2.43 -0.67 3.38
N GLY A 96 1.41 0.19 3.35
CA GLY A 96 0.00 -0.22 3.40
C GLY A 96 -0.42 -1.06 2.19
N ARG A 97 0.04 -0.69 0.99
CA ARG A 97 -0.21 -1.45 -0.25
C ARG A 97 0.40 -2.85 -0.22
N VAL A 98 1.61 -3.00 0.32
CA VAL A 98 2.27 -4.30 0.45
C VAL A 98 1.61 -5.17 1.51
N LEU A 99 1.26 -4.60 2.67
CA LEU A 99 0.57 -5.33 3.74
C LEU A 99 -0.81 -5.84 3.29
N SER A 100 -1.50 -5.08 2.46
CA SER A 100 -2.81 -5.47 1.92
C SER A 100 -2.78 -6.15 0.56
N GLY A 101 -1.60 -6.24 -0.04
CA GLY A 101 -1.40 -6.83 -1.35
C GLY A 101 -1.63 -8.34 -1.34
N LYS A 102 -1.96 -8.86 -2.51
CA LYS A 102 -2.07 -10.30 -2.77
C LYS A 102 -0.70 -10.84 -3.13
N VAL A 103 -0.17 -11.74 -2.30
CA VAL A 103 1.04 -12.49 -2.65
C VAL A 103 0.70 -13.50 -3.76
N ILE A 104 1.29 -13.30 -4.94
CA ILE A 104 1.04 -14.14 -6.13
C ILE A 104 2.20 -15.11 -6.42
N LYS A 105 3.37 -14.88 -5.82
CA LYS A 105 4.52 -15.80 -5.81
C LYS A 105 5.22 -15.68 -4.46
N ASP A 106 5.55 -16.80 -3.83
CA ASP A 106 6.28 -16.80 -2.55
C ASP A 106 7.17 -18.05 -2.41
N THR A 107 8.47 -17.85 -2.50
CA THR A 107 9.45 -18.91 -2.32
C THR A 107 9.53 -19.24 -0.84
N GLN A 108 9.13 -20.45 -0.46
CA GLN A 108 9.17 -20.95 0.93
C GLN A 108 8.33 -20.13 1.93
N LYS A 109 7.27 -19.44 1.47
CA LYS A 109 6.38 -18.62 2.33
C LYS A 109 7.08 -17.49 3.09
N VAL A 110 8.22 -17.00 2.59
CA VAL A 110 9.03 -15.97 3.26
C VAL A 110 8.26 -14.66 3.37
N LEU A 111 7.58 -14.24 2.30
CA LEU A 111 6.87 -12.95 2.27
C LEU A 111 5.61 -13.00 3.13
N LEU A 112 4.81 -14.07 3.00
CA LEU A 112 3.59 -14.26 3.78
C LEU A 112 3.87 -14.22 5.28
N ASN A 113 4.86 -14.98 5.76
CA ASN A 113 5.21 -15.01 7.18
C ASN A 113 5.63 -13.62 7.70
N LYS A 114 6.38 -12.86 6.90
CA LYS A 114 6.81 -11.50 7.26
C LYS A 114 5.65 -10.50 7.28
N ILE A 115 4.72 -10.59 6.32
CA ILE A 115 3.51 -9.75 6.28
C ILE A 115 2.59 -10.06 7.47
N GLU A 116 2.37 -11.34 7.75
CA GLU A 116 1.53 -11.77 8.88
C GLU A 116 2.13 -11.32 10.21
N HIS A 117 3.45 -11.47 10.39
CA HIS A 117 4.12 -10.98 11.58
C HIS A 117 3.99 -9.45 11.71
N ALA A 118 4.30 -8.71 10.64
CA ALA A 118 4.19 -7.26 10.65
C ALA A 118 2.76 -6.77 10.97
N LYS A 119 1.72 -7.45 10.45
CA LYS A 119 0.32 -7.13 10.77
C LYS A 119 -0.03 -7.30 12.25
N ASN A 120 0.56 -8.29 12.91
CA ASN A 120 0.33 -8.53 14.33
C ASN A 120 1.03 -7.48 15.21
N ASP A 121 2.07 -6.82 14.69
CA ASP A 121 2.82 -5.78 15.40
C ASP A 121 2.22 -4.38 15.21
N ILE A 122 1.17 -4.22 14.39
CA ILE A 122 0.50 -2.94 14.19
C ILE A 122 -0.34 -2.59 15.42
N ASP A 123 -0.04 -1.46 16.05
CA ASP A 123 -0.84 -0.88 17.11
C ASP A 123 -2.03 -0.10 16.52
N PHE A 124 -3.11 -0.83 16.22
CA PHE A 124 -4.33 -0.24 15.67
C PHE A 124 -5.02 0.72 16.65
N ASP A 125 -4.86 0.52 17.96
CA ASP A 125 -5.46 1.39 18.98
C ASP A 125 -4.76 2.76 18.99
N LEU A 126 -3.43 2.77 18.93
CA LEU A 126 -2.63 4.00 18.80
C LEU A 126 -3.01 4.77 17.53
N LEU A 127 -3.07 4.07 16.38
CA LEU A 127 -3.47 4.69 15.12
C LEU A 127 -4.89 5.25 15.19
N TYR A 128 -5.84 4.49 15.76
CA TYR A 128 -7.21 4.95 15.94
C TYR A 128 -7.26 6.22 16.79
N GLN A 129 -6.54 6.28 17.92
CA GLN A 129 -6.48 7.47 18.77
C GLN A 129 -5.92 8.68 18.03
N LYS A 130 -4.84 8.51 17.25
CA LYS A 130 -4.25 9.58 16.44
C LYS A 130 -5.27 10.20 15.49
N PHE A 131 -5.97 9.39 14.70
CA PHE A 131 -6.98 9.88 13.76
C PHE A 131 -8.25 10.40 14.43
N TYR A 132 -8.61 9.85 15.59
CA TYR A 132 -9.73 10.36 16.37
C TYR A 132 -9.46 11.79 16.87
N TYR A 133 -8.26 12.05 17.38
CA TYR A 133 -7.89 13.40 17.81
C TYR A 133 -7.74 14.37 16.64
N GLN A 134 -7.27 13.90 15.48
CA GLN A 134 -7.21 14.71 14.25
C GLN A 134 -8.61 15.15 13.82
N LEU A 135 -9.55 14.20 13.74
CA LEU A 135 -10.97 14.47 13.45
C LEU A 135 -11.58 15.49 14.42
N LEU A 136 -11.32 15.36 15.73
CA LEU A 136 -11.82 16.31 16.73
C LEU A 136 -11.27 17.73 16.54
N ASN A 137 -10.05 17.87 16.01
CA ASN A 137 -9.49 19.18 15.71
C ASN A 137 -10.15 19.76 14.45
N ASP A 138 -10.28 18.98 13.38
CA ASP A 138 -10.94 19.44 12.16
C ASP A 138 -12.41 19.82 12.39
N LEU A 139 -13.12 19.09 13.25
CA LEU A 139 -14.50 19.43 13.64
C LEU A 139 -14.60 20.80 14.34
N LYS A 140 -13.58 21.21 15.10
CA LYS A 140 -13.55 22.56 15.71
C LYS A 140 -13.32 23.64 14.66
N ASP A 141 -12.57 23.33 13.61
CA ASP A 141 -12.24 24.25 12.52
C ASP A 141 -13.40 24.44 11.52
N LEU A 142 -14.52 23.72 11.67
CA LEU A 142 -15.73 23.92 10.86
C LEU A 142 -16.33 25.32 10.98
N SER A 143 -16.03 26.04 12.07
CA SER A 143 -16.49 27.42 12.27
C SER A 143 -15.75 28.46 11.42
N ILE A 144 -14.78 28.05 10.59
CA ILE A 144 -14.08 28.96 9.66
C ILE A 144 -15.09 29.59 8.68
N ASP A 145 -15.08 30.93 8.60
CA ASP A 145 -16.02 31.71 7.78
C ASP A 145 -15.66 31.74 6.29
N GLU A 146 -14.45 31.32 5.92
CA GLU A 146 -13.99 31.30 4.53
C GLU A 146 -14.44 30.00 3.83
N PRO A 147 -15.26 30.07 2.75
CA PRO A 147 -15.86 28.90 2.12
C PRO A 147 -14.87 27.85 1.60
N TYR A 148 -13.74 28.27 1.03
CA TYR A 148 -12.75 27.35 0.46
C TYR A 148 -12.02 26.56 1.55
N SER A 149 -11.64 27.22 2.63
CA SER A 149 -11.02 26.63 3.81
C SER A 149 -12.00 25.68 4.51
N ARG A 150 -13.27 26.07 4.65
CA ARG A 150 -14.33 25.18 5.16
C ARG A 150 -14.49 23.92 4.32
N LYS A 151 -14.41 24.04 2.99
CA LYS A 151 -14.45 22.88 2.09
C LYS A 151 -13.29 21.91 2.37
N ILE A 152 -12.06 22.43 2.49
CA ILE A 152 -10.87 21.60 2.82
C ILE A 152 -11.05 20.88 4.15
N VAL A 153 -11.58 21.55 5.17
CA VAL A 153 -11.87 20.94 6.49
C VAL A 153 -12.90 19.81 6.36
N ILE A 154 -13.97 20.02 5.59
CA ILE A 154 -14.99 18.98 5.36
C ILE A 154 -14.39 17.76 4.64
N GLU A 155 -13.53 17.96 3.64
CA GLU A 155 -12.83 16.87 2.94
C GLU A 155 -11.93 16.09 3.92
N SER A 156 -11.17 16.81 4.77
CA SER A 156 -10.30 16.23 5.80
C SER A 156 -11.09 15.38 6.83
N ILE A 157 -12.24 15.88 7.30
CA ILE A 157 -13.16 15.13 8.17
C ILE A 157 -13.63 13.84 7.51
N GLY A 158 -13.97 13.90 6.22
CA GLY A 158 -14.38 12.73 5.44
C GLY A 158 -13.29 11.66 5.40
N ASP A 159 -12.05 12.07 5.11
CA ASP A 159 -10.87 11.19 5.07
C ASP A 159 -10.61 10.54 6.43
N ASP A 160 -10.59 11.33 7.51
CA ASP A 160 -10.34 10.83 8.87
C ASP A 160 -11.43 9.84 9.32
N LEU A 161 -12.70 10.12 9.01
CA LEU A 161 -13.81 9.19 9.28
C LEU A 161 -13.64 7.87 8.52
N ALA A 162 -13.29 7.92 7.24
CA ALA A 162 -13.04 6.72 6.44
C ALA A 162 -11.88 5.90 7.02
N ILE A 163 -10.79 6.55 7.40
CA ILE A 163 -9.63 5.90 8.02
C ILE A 163 -10.01 5.23 9.35
N LEU A 164 -10.75 5.93 10.23
CA LEU A 164 -11.20 5.35 11.50
C LEU A 164 -12.07 4.10 11.31
N LEU A 165 -12.95 4.10 10.31
CA LEU A 165 -13.77 2.93 9.97
C LEU A 165 -12.91 1.74 9.52
N LEU A 166 -11.88 1.99 8.72
CA LEU A 166 -10.96 0.97 8.22
C LEU A 166 -10.05 0.43 9.34
N LEU A 167 -9.49 1.31 10.19
CA LEU A 167 -8.67 0.92 11.33
C LEU A 167 -9.46 0.08 12.33
N LYS A 168 -10.74 0.41 12.59
CA LYS A 168 -11.64 -0.40 13.44
C LYS A 168 -11.89 -1.82 12.89
N LYS A 169 -11.59 -2.05 11.61
CA LYS A 169 -11.66 -3.36 10.95
C LYS A 169 -10.28 -3.98 10.71
N ASN A 170 -9.22 -3.40 11.27
CA ASN A 170 -7.82 -3.80 11.09
C ASN A 170 -7.39 -3.84 9.60
N ILE A 171 -7.94 -2.95 8.78
CA ILE A 171 -7.61 -2.86 7.35
C ILE A 171 -6.40 -1.93 7.17
N THR A 172 -5.38 -2.41 6.45
CA THR A 172 -4.14 -1.67 6.18
C THR A 172 -4.12 -0.97 4.82
N THR A 173 -5.12 -1.22 3.95
CA THR A 173 -5.32 -0.42 2.73
C THR A 173 -6.13 0.82 3.08
N LEU A 174 -5.43 1.90 3.37
CA LEU A 174 -6.06 3.17 3.72
C LEU A 174 -5.96 4.08 2.50
N ASN A 175 -6.86 3.87 1.53
CA ASN A 175 -7.05 4.81 0.44
C ASN A 175 -8.25 5.69 0.80
N GLY A 176 -8.00 6.95 1.15
CA GLY A 176 -9.06 7.95 1.35
C GLY A 176 -9.66 8.48 0.04
N LYS A 177 -9.19 7.99 -1.11
CA LYS A 177 -9.60 8.44 -2.45
C LYS A 177 -10.37 7.37 -3.20
#